data_AF-A0A7S2Z1L3-F1
#
_entry.id   AF-A0A7S2Z1L3-F1
#
_cell.length_a   1.000
_cell.length_b   1.000
_cell.length_c   1.000
_cell.angle_alpha   90.00
_cell.angle_beta   90.00
_cell.angle_gamma   90.00
#
_symmetry.space_group_name_H-M   'P 1'
#
loop_
_entity.id
_entity.type
_entity.pdbx_description
1 polymer ?
#
loop_
_entity_poly.entity_id
_entity_poly.type
_entity_poly.pdbx_seq_one_letter_code
_entity_poly.pdbx_strand_id
1 'polypeptide(L)'
;PIMPALEALLQQTANVAANADPLGLPSIERGIGQLEEATARLAKRSSRAQQSNEALSAARLLASQGIDTQMLNRDLREVVITPTMEEILPESCSLEEYLRQVQEVSILSAVRDSQASTQQTFKQKLSDITSLEWQNARSKFVLSSQQSKASVYEQQQAAGMEGAATTTAATSTAAAAAPMDLSITPRAASFVEVVKKINRAMASGIPYDAMKDVLGANEALGGGGDGAGV
;
A
#
# COMPACT_ATOMS: atom_id res chain seq x y z
N PRO A 1 -59.34 -28.50 -22.51
CA PRO A 1 -59.06 -29.77 -23.23
C PRO A 1 -57.57 -30.11 -23.49
N ILE A 2 -56.60 -29.48 -22.80
CA ILE A 2 -55.15 -29.68 -23.03
C ILE A 2 -54.54 -30.73 -22.07
N MET A 3 -55.18 -30.94 -20.90
CA MET A 3 -54.74 -31.93 -19.90
C MET A 3 -54.72 -33.40 -20.38
N PRO A 4 -55.70 -33.93 -21.13
CA PRO A 4 -55.68 -35.34 -21.52
C PRO A 4 -54.60 -35.67 -22.58
N ALA A 5 -54.18 -34.67 -23.37
CA ALA A 5 -53.14 -34.86 -24.38
C ALA A 5 -51.74 -34.95 -23.77
N LEU A 6 -51.47 -34.20 -22.70
CA LEU A 6 -50.21 -34.26 -21.96
C LEU A 6 -50.08 -35.60 -21.21
N GLU A 7 -51.17 -36.06 -20.60
CA GLU A 7 -51.21 -37.35 -19.91
C GLU A 7 -51.00 -38.52 -20.88
N ALA A 8 -51.61 -38.46 -22.07
CA ALA A 8 -51.36 -39.42 -23.14
C ALA A 8 -49.91 -39.42 -23.61
N LEU A 9 -49.27 -38.24 -23.74
CA LEU A 9 -47.87 -38.13 -24.14
C LEU A 9 -46.92 -38.66 -23.05
N LEU A 10 -47.23 -38.43 -21.78
CA LEU A 10 -46.47 -38.97 -20.65
C LEU A 10 -46.58 -40.50 -20.61
N GLN A 11 -47.78 -41.03 -20.82
CA GLN A 11 -48.02 -42.47 -20.87
C GLN A 11 -47.34 -43.13 -22.08
N GLN A 12 -47.27 -42.42 -23.21
CA GLN A 12 -46.57 -42.87 -24.41
C GLN A 12 -45.05 -42.85 -24.25
N THR A 13 -44.49 -41.84 -23.58
CA THR A 13 -43.05 -41.77 -23.28
C THR A 13 -42.64 -42.82 -22.23
N ALA A 14 -43.47 -43.08 -21.22
CA ALA A 14 -43.26 -44.17 -20.25
C ALA A 14 -43.24 -45.55 -20.92
N ASN A 15 -44.15 -45.81 -21.88
CA ASN A 15 -44.19 -47.07 -22.62
C ASN A 15 -42.98 -47.26 -23.56
N VAL A 16 -42.44 -46.18 -24.14
CA VAL A 16 -41.23 -46.24 -24.96
C VAL A 16 -39.99 -46.48 -24.09
N ALA A 17 -39.92 -45.86 -22.91
CA ALA A 17 -38.84 -46.09 -21.95
C ALA A 17 -38.83 -47.54 -21.41
N ALA A 18 -40.01 -48.13 -21.14
CA ALA A 18 -40.13 -49.51 -20.70
C ALA A 18 -39.74 -50.55 -21.78
N ASN A 19 -39.88 -50.20 -23.07
CA ASN A 19 -39.51 -51.04 -24.21
C ASN A 19 -38.09 -50.77 -24.75
N ALA A 20 -37.24 -50.03 -24.03
CA ALA A 20 -35.87 -49.72 -24.45
C ALA A 20 -34.86 -50.86 -24.17
N ASP A 21 -35.25 -51.85 -23.35
CA ASP A 21 -34.44 -53.01 -22.94
C ASP A 21 -33.92 -53.89 -24.12
N PRO A 22 -34.70 -54.21 -25.17
CA PRO A 22 -34.20 -54.97 -26.33
C PRO A 22 -33.23 -54.19 -27.25
N LEU A 23 -32.97 -52.90 -27.00
CA LEU A 23 -32.12 -52.04 -27.82
C LEU A 23 -30.73 -51.75 -27.20
N GLY A 24 -30.41 -52.35 -26.04
CA GLY A 24 -29.10 -52.21 -25.39
C GLY A 24 -28.77 -50.78 -24.92
N LEU A 25 -29.79 -49.92 -24.81
CA LEU A 25 -29.64 -48.56 -24.30
C LEU A 25 -29.70 -48.59 -22.76
N PRO A 26 -28.82 -47.88 -22.04
CA PRO A 26 -28.85 -47.86 -20.59
C PRO A 26 -30.19 -47.34 -20.08
N SER A 27 -30.84 -48.10 -19.19
CA SER A 27 -32.09 -47.71 -18.55
C SER A 27 -31.94 -46.34 -17.89
N ILE A 28 -32.78 -45.39 -18.30
CA ILE A 28 -32.80 -44.05 -17.72
C ILE A 28 -33.56 -44.16 -16.39
N GLU A 29 -32.89 -44.66 -15.34
CA GLU A 29 -33.44 -44.81 -13.98
C GLU A 29 -33.70 -43.45 -13.30
N ARG A 30 -33.35 -42.34 -13.95
CA ARG A 30 -33.61 -40.99 -13.46
C ARG A 30 -34.63 -40.28 -14.33
N GLY A 31 -35.82 -40.06 -13.77
CA GLY A 31 -36.79 -39.13 -14.35
C GLY A 31 -36.17 -37.75 -14.59
N ILE A 32 -36.69 -37.02 -15.58
CA ILE A 32 -36.18 -35.72 -16.04
C ILE A 32 -35.86 -34.76 -14.87
N GLY A 33 -36.70 -34.71 -13.84
CA GLY A 33 -36.49 -33.86 -12.66
C GLY A 33 -35.27 -34.26 -11.81
N GLN A 34 -34.94 -35.56 -11.72
CA GLN A 34 -33.74 -36.02 -11.02
C GLN A 34 -32.46 -35.75 -11.81
N LEU A 35 -32.56 -35.71 -13.14
CA LEU A 35 -31.46 -35.29 -14.03
C LEU A 35 -31.21 -33.79 -13.92
N GLU A 36 -32.27 -32.98 -13.85
CA GLU A 36 -32.17 -31.54 -13.60
C GLU A 36 -31.55 -31.24 -12.22
N GLU A 37 -31.99 -31.92 -11.16
CA GLU A 37 -31.39 -31.76 -9.85
C GLU A 37 -29.93 -32.20 -9.81
N ALA A 38 -29.59 -33.34 -10.44
CA ALA A 38 -28.22 -33.84 -10.47
C ALA A 38 -27.30 -32.93 -11.28
N THR A 39 -27.76 -32.40 -12.41
CA THR A 39 -27.00 -31.44 -13.23
C THR A 39 -26.88 -30.09 -12.55
N ALA A 40 -27.93 -29.58 -11.89
CA ALA A 40 -27.84 -28.36 -11.07
C ALA A 40 -26.86 -28.53 -9.90
N ARG A 41 -26.87 -29.69 -9.23
CA ARG A 41 -25.90 -30.03 -8.17
C ARG A 41 -24.48 -30.14 -8.74
N LEU A 42 -24.31 -30.74 -9.91
CA LEU A 42 -23.00 -30.89 -10.55
C LEU A 42 -22.46 -29.54 -11.07
N ALA A 43 -23.31 -28.69 -11.66
CA ALA A 43 -22.96 -27.35 -12.10
C ALA A 43 -22.52 -26.47 -10.91
N LYS A 44 -23.26 -26.52 -9.79
CA LYS A 44 -22.89 -25.82 -8.55
C LYS A 44 -21.56 -26.33 -7.99
N ARG A 45 -21.31 -27.64 -8.01
CA ARG A 45 -20.03 -28.24 -7.54
C ARG A 45 -18.87 -27.94 -8.49
N SER A 46 -19.10 -27.97 -9.80
CA SER A 46 -18.11 -27.68 -10.83
C SER A 46 -17.63 -26.24 -10.74
N SER A 47 -18.56 -25.27 -10.67
CA SER A 47 -18.22 -23.84 -10.51
C SER A 47 -17.34 -23.61 -9.27
N ARG A 48 -17.70 -24.19 -8.12
CA ARG A 48 -16.92 -24.07 -6.88
C ARG A 48 -15.54 -24.74 -6.96
N ALA A 49 -15.43 -25.88 -7.65
CA ALA A 49 -14.16 -26.62 -7.80
C ALA A 49 -13.22 -26.01 -8.86
N GLN A 50 -13.77 -25.34 -9.88
CA GLN A 50 -12.98 -24.58 -10.86
C GLN A 50 -12.45 -23.30 -10.23
N GLN A 51 -13.29 -22.56 -9.50
CA GLN A 51 -12.88 -21.37 -8.77
C GLN A 51 -11.78 -21.66 -7.72
N SER A 52 -11.84 -22.81 -7.03
CA SER A 52 -10.80 -23.17 -6.07
C SER A 52 -9.47 -23.58 -6.72
N ASN A 53 -9.50 -24.24 -7.88
CA ASN A 53 -8.28 -24.58 -8.63
C ASN A 53 -7.63 -23.35 -9.26
N GLU A 54 -8.43 -22.43 -9.80
CA GLU A 54 -7.96 -21.15 -10.35
C GLU A 54 -7.42 -20.23 -9.25
N ALA A 55 -8.08 -20.17 -8.09
CA ALA A 55 -7.56 -19.45 -6.93
C ALA A 55 -6.24 -20.05 -6.42
N LEU A 56 -6.09 -21.38 -6.47
CA LEU A 56 -4.87 -22.07 -6.04
C LEU A 56 -3.71 -21.87 -7.03
N SER A 57 -3.98 -21.84 -8.34
CA SER A 57 -2.96 -21.52 -9.36
C SER A 57 -2.53 -20.05 -9.27
N ALA A 58 -3.48 -19.12 -9.10
CA ALA A 58 -3.19 -17.71 -8.87
C ALA A 58 -2.40 -17.49 -7.58
N ALA A 59 -2.76 -18.17 -6.48
CA ALA A 59 -2.01 -18.12 -5.23
C ALA A 59 -0.57 -18.64 -5.40
N ARG A 60 -0.37 -19.68 -6.23
CA ARG A 60 0.96 -20.19 -6.55
C ARG A 60 1.80 -19.17 -7.33
N LEU A 61 1.19 -18.44 -8.26
CA LEU A 61 1.87 -17.36 -9.01
C LEU A 61 2.25 -16.19 -8.10
N LEU A 62 1.35 -15.76 -7.22
CA LEU A 62 1.62 -14.68 -6.27
C LEU A 62 2.70 -15.04 -5.25
N ALA A 63 2.69 -16.29 -4.76
CA ALA A 63 3.75 -16.81 -3.90
C ALA A 63 5.11 -16.84 -4.63
N SER A 64 5.12 -17.17 -5.94
CA SER A 64 6.34 -17.11 -6.75
C SER A 64 6.89 -15.69 -6.94
N GLN A 65 6.06 -14.66 -6.72
CA GLN A 65 6.45 -13.25 -6.72
C GLN A 65 6.82 -12.73 -5.31
N GLY A 66 6.92 -13.63 -4.31
CA GLY A 66 7.32 -13.28 -2.94
C GLY A 66 6.19 -12.70 -2.08
N ILE A 67 4.93 -12.81 -2.51
CA ILE A 67 3.77 -12.34 -1.74
C ILE A 67 3.24 -13.48 -0.89
N ASP A 68 3.17 -13.29 0.44
CA ASP A 68 2.55 -14.27 1.35
C ASP A 68 1.03 -14.28 1.17
N THR A 69 0.59 -15.22 0.35
CA THR A 69 -0.83 -15.41 0.03
C THR A 69 -1.65 -15.92 1.21
N GLN A 70 -1.05 -16.57 2.21
CA GLN A 70 -1.78 -17.06 3.38
C GLN A 70 -2.10 -15.91 4.32
N MET A 71 -1.13 -15.01 4.56
CA MET A 71 -1.35 -13.80 5.33
C MET A 71 -2.35 -12.87 4.63
N LEU A 72 -2.19 -12.65 3.32
CA LEU A 72 -3.09 -11.83 2.52
C LEU A 72 -4.52 -12.41 2.46
N ASN A 73 -4.68 -13.73 2.34
CA ASN A 73 -6.01 -14.35 2.33
C ASN A 73 -6.67 -14.29 3.72
N ARG A 74 -5.88 -14.37 4.79
CA ARG A 74 -6.38 -14.14 6.16
C ARG A 74 -6.85 -12.70 6.33
N ASP A 75 -6.05 -11.72 5.92
CA ASP A 75 -6.42 -10.31 5.98
C ASP A 75 -7.63 -10.01 5.08
N LEU A 76 -7.73 -10.65 3.90
CA LEU A 76 -8.92 -10.56 3.02
C LEU A 76 -10.17 -11.20 3.64
N ARG A 77 -10.03 -12.33 4.35
CA ARG A 77 -11.15 -12.95 5.08
C ARG A 77 -11.60 -12.09 6.26
N GLU A 78 -10.68 -11.40 6.92
CA GLU A 78 -11.00 -10.41 7.94
C GLU A 78 -11.66 -9.15 7.32
N VAL A 79 -11.39 -8.85 6.04
CA VAL A 79 -11.98 -7.71 5.30
C VAL A 79 -13.32 -8.04 4.62
N VAL A 80 -13.74 -9.31 4.52
CA VAL A 80 -14.99 -9.66 3.82
C VAL A 80 -15.88 -10.59 4.64
N ILE A 81 -16.65 -10.00 5.57
CA ILE A 81 -18.08 -10.32 5.78
C ILE A 81 -18.82 -9.05 6.24
N THR A 82 -18.86 -8.03 5.38
CA THR A 82 -20.04 -7.14 5.36
C THR A 82 -20.89 -7.62 4.19
N PRO A 83 -21.93 -8.43 4.42
CA PRO A 83 -22.82 -8.86 3.35
C PRO A 83 -23.52 -7.62 2.81
N THR A 84 -23.14 -7.18 1.61
CA THR A 84 -23.79 -6.08 0.94
C THR A 84 -25.03 -6.58 0.21
N MET A 85 -26.19 -6.14 0.71
CA MET A 85 -27.42 -5.81 -0.03
C MET A 85 -28.35 -6.93 -0.52
N GLU A 86 -28.41 -8.07 0.16
CA GLU A 86 -29.72 -8.73 0.31
C GLU A 86 -30.11 -8.72 1.78
N GLU A 87 -30.77 -7.63 2.17
CA GLU A 87 -31.51 -7.56 3.42
C GLU A 87 -32.72 -8.48 3.27
N ILE A 88 -32.63 -9.68 3.85
CA ILE A 88 -33.81 -10.46 4.18
C ILE A 88 -34.55 -9.61 5.22
N LEU A 89 -35.46 -8.76 4.75
CA LEU A 89 -36.31 -7.98 5.64
C LEU A 89 -37.00 -8.95 6.59
N PRO A 90 -36.92 -8.74 7.92
CA PRO A 90 -37.86 -9.37 8.82
C PRO A 90 -39.28 -9.02 8.33
N GLU A 91 -40.18 -10.01 8.25
CA GLU A 91 -41.55 -9.87 7.71
C GLU A 91 -42.41 -8.77 8.39
N SER A 92 -41.90 -8.10 9.42
CA SER A 92 -42.58 -7.07 10.22
C SER A 92 -42.06 -5.64 10.04
N CYS A 93 -41.09 -5.36 9.16
CA CYS A 93 -40.57 -3.99 9.00
C CYS A 93 -41.55 -3.12 8.18
N SER A 94 -42.02 -2.02 8.77
CA SER A 94 -42.86 -1.05 8.06
C SER A 94 -42.03 -0.23 7.06
N LEU A 95 -42.62 0.19 5.94
CA LEU A 95 -41.95 1.03 4.93
C LEU A 95 -41.34 2.30 5.54
N GLU A 96 -41.98 2.83 6.58
CA GLU A 96 -41.54 4.04 7.26
C GLU A 96 -40.25 3.83 8.09
N GLU A 97 -40.13 2.69 8.77
CA GLU A 97 -38.89 2.31 9.45
C GLU A 97 -37.73 2.14 8.48
N TYR A 98 -37.98 1.51 7.32
CA TYR A 98 -36.97 1.38 6.28
C TYR A 98 -36.51 2.75 5.76
N LEU A 99 -37.44 3.66 5.44
CA LEU A 99 -37.10 5.01 4.97
C LEU A 99 -36.33 5.81 6.02
N ARG A 100 -36.68 5.66 7.30
CA ARG A 100 -35.96 6.29 8.41
C ARG A 100 -34.53 5.76 8.54
N GLN A 101 -34.35 4.44 8.44
CA GLN A 101 -33.03 3.81 8.49
C GLN A 101 -32.15 4.22 7.30
N VAL A 102 -32.71 4.26 6.09
CA VAL A 102 -31.99 4.74 4.89
C VAL A 102 -31.56 6.20 5.07
N GLN A 103 -32.43 7.04 5.62
CA GLN A 103 -32.09 8.43 5.91
C GLN A 103 -30.95 8.53 6.93
N GLU A 104 -30.99 7.76 8.01
CA GLU A 104 -29.94 7.73 9.02
C GLU A 104 -28.60 7.29 8.42
N VAL A 105 -28.59 6.20 7.65
CA VAL A 105 -27.40 5.68 6.98
C VAL A 105 -26.85 6.71 5.98
N SER A 106 -27.70 7.41 5.24
CA SER A 106 -27.30 8.47 4.30
C SER A 106 -26.60 9.62 5.02
N ILE A 107 -27.17 10.09 6.14
CA ILE A 107 -26.57 11.16 6.96
C ILE A 107 -25.23 10.69 7.53
N LEU A 108 -25.17 9.48 8.08
CA LEU A 108 -23.92 8.92 8.62
C LEU A 108 -22.85 8.75 7.53
N SER A 109 -23.23 8.35 6.32
CA SER A 109 -22.31 8.27 5.17
C SER A 109 -21.80 9.64 4.78
N ALA A 110 -22.68 10.65 4.68
CA ALA A 110 -22.28 12.01 4.34
C ALA A 110 -21.30 12.59 5.38
N VAL A 111 -21.54 12.34 6.68
CA VAL A 111 -20.60 12.74 7.74
C VAL A 111 -19.27 12.02 7.59
N ARG A 112 -19.28 10.70 7.36
CA ARG A 112 -18.06 9.92 7.18
C ARG A 112 -17.25 10.39 5.99
N ASP A 113 -17.90 10.68 4.87
CA ASP A 113 -17.25 11.17 3.66
C ASP A 113 -16.67 12.58 3.87
N SER A 114 -17.38 13.44 4.60
CA SER A 114 -16.86 14.77 4.97
C SER A 114 -15.61 14.67 5.86
N GLN A 115 -15.58 13.72 6.80
CA GLN A 115 -14.42 13.49 7.67
C GLN A 115 -13.23 12.92 6.89
N ALA A 116 -13.47 11.93 6.03
CA ALA A 116 -12.43 11.37 5.17
C ALA A 116 -11.82 12.44 4.24
N SER A 117 -12.68 13.25 3.61
CA SER A 117 -12.27 14.38 2.76
C SER A 117 -11.46 15.44 3.53
N THR A 118 -11.87 15.75 4.76
CA THR A 118 -11.15 16.70 5.63
C THR A 118 -9.77 16.17 6.02
N GLN A 119 -9.67 14.89 6.38
CA GLN A 119 -8.38 14.26 6.71
C GLN A 119 -7.43 14.25 5.51
N GLN A 120 -7.95 13.97 4.32
CA GLN A 120 -7.14 14.00 3.09
C GLN A 120 -6.64 15.42 2.80
N THR A 121 -7.52 16.42 2.93
CA THR A 121 -7.15 17.83 2.74
C THR A 121 -6.09 18.27 3.75
N PHE A 122 -6.22 17.86 5.02
CA PHE A 122 -5.22 18.15 6.05
C PHE A 122 -3.85 17.56 5.71
N LYS A 123 -3.81 16.28 5.31
CA LYS A 123 -2.57 15.61 4.89
C LYS A 123 -1.91 16.32 3.72
N GLN A 124 -2.70 16.72 2.73
CA GLN A 124 -2.20 17.47 1.57
C GLN A 124 -1.59 18.81 2.01
N LYS A 125 -2.30 19.58 2.85
CA LYS A 125 -1.78 20.86 3.38
C LYS A 125 -0.49 20.69 4.18
N LEU A 126 -0.39 19.64 4.98
CA LEU A 126 0.83 19.35 5.74
C LEU A 126 2.00 19.03 4.80
N SER A 127 1.77 18.22 3.77
CA SER A 127 2.77 17.96 2.72
C SER A 127 3.19 19.25 2.01
N ASP A 128 2.23 20.11 1.66
CA ASP A 128 2.51 21.38 0.99
C ASP A 128 3.37 22.29 1.89
N ILE A 129 3.00 22.46 3.16
CA ILE A 129 3.73 23.30 4.13
C ILE A 129 5.15 22.76 4.35
N THR A 130 5.28 21.45 4.59
CA THR A 130 6.61 20.84 4.82
C THR A 130 7.50 20.96 3.58
N SER A 131 6.94 20.82 2.38
CA SER A 131 7.70 21.04 1.13
C SER A 131 8.16 22.50 0.98
N LEU A 132 7.29 23.46 1.33
CA LEU A 132 7.58 24.88 1.28
C LEU A 132 8.68 25.24 2.30
N GLU A 133 8.57 24.73 3.53
CA GLU A 133 9.57 24.92 4.57
C GLU A 133 10.92 24.32 4.17
N TRP A 134 10.92 23.14 3.57
CA TRP A 134 12.13 22.52 3.04
C TRP A 134 12.77 23.35 1.94
N GLN A 135 11.96 23.86 1.00
CA GLN A 135 12.45 24.72 -0.07
C GLN A 135 13.03 26.04 0.49
N ASN A 136 12.38 26.61 1.50
CA ASN A 136 12.84 27.81 2.18
C ASN A 136 14.17 27.56 2.93
N ALA A 137 14.26 26.46 3.67
CA ALA A 137 15.48 26.04 4.36
C ALA A 137 16.63 25.78 3.38
N ARG A 138 16.36 25.12 2.25
CA ARG A 138 17.33 24.90 1.18
C ARG A 138 17.80 26.23 0.58
N SER A 139 16.89 27.15 0.29
CA SER A 139 17.23 28.48 -0.24
C SER A 139 18.11 29.24 0.74
N LYS A 140 17.74 29.26 2.03
CA LYS A 140 18.53 29.87 3.11
C LYS A 140 19.92 29.24 3.24
N PHE A 141 20.02 27.91 3.16
CA PHE A 141 21.29 27.19 3.21
C PHE A 141 22.20 27.55 2.02
N VAL A 142 21.64 27.63 0.82
CA VAL A 142 22.39 28.04 -0.39
C VAL A 142 22.85 29.49 -0.29
N LEU A 143 22.03 30.37 0.28
CA LEU A 143 22.39 31.78 0.47
C LEU A 143 23.50 31.95 1.52
N SER A 144 23.39 31.26 2.67
CA SER A 144 24.42 31.31 3.73
C SER A 144 25.74 30.66 3.28
N SER A 145 25.69 29.61 2.45
CA SER A 145 26.88 29.00 1.84
C SER A 145 27.56 29.91 0.80
N GLN A 146 26.85 30.85 0.19
CA GLN A 146 27.44 31.83 -0.73
C GLN A 146 28.01 33.04 0.00
N GLN A 147 27.38 33.47 1.09
CA GLN A 147 27.89 34.57 1.94
C GLN A 147 29.23 34.21 2.62
N SER A 148 29.44 32.94 2.98
CA SER A 148 30.74 32.48 3.50
C SER A 148 31.87 32.56 2.46
N LYS A 149 31.56 32.53 1.15
CA LYS A 149 32.55 32.80 0.09
C LYS A 149 32.74 34.30 -0.17
N ALA A 150 31.70 35.12 0.00
CA ALA A 150 31.79 36.58 -0.13
C ALA A 150 32.55 37.24 1.03
N SER A 151 32.38 36.74 2.27
CA SER A 151 33.07 37.26 3.46
C SER A 151 34.59 37.04 3.42
N VAL A 152 35.08 36.03 2.68
CA VAL A 152 36.53 35.79 2.52
C VAL A 152 37.18 36.83 1.60
N TYR A 153 36.45 37.37 0.62
CA TYR A 153 36.98 38.43 -0.26
C TYR A 153 36.91 39.83 0.36
N GLU A 154 36.08 40.05 1.37
CA GLU A 154 35.94 41.36 2.02
C GLU A 154 36.79 41.49 3.30
N GLN A 155 37.12 40.38 3.96
CA GLN A 155 37.92 40.40 5.20
C GLN A 155 39.44 40.60 4.98
N GLN A 156 39.91 40.59 3.72
CA GLN A 156 41.31 40.89 3.40
C GLN A 156 41.58 42.39 3.12
N GLN A 157 40.55 43.25 3.13
CA GLN A 157 40.73 44.71 2.97
C GLN A 157 40.38 45.55 4.22
N ALA A 158 39.95 44.93 5.32
CA ALA A 158 39.55 45.66 6.54
C ALA A 158 40.36 45.26 7.79
N ALA A 159 41.62 44.83 7.64
CA ALA A 159 42.56 44.70 8.75
C ALA A 159 43.12 46.09 9.13
N GLY A 160 42.27 46.90 9.75
CA GLY A 160 42.65 48.23 10.21
C GLY A 160 41.47 49.04 10.73
N MET A 161 40.83 48.59 11.82
CA MET A 161 40.43 49.48 12.92
C MET A 161 39.83 48.66 14.06
N GLU A 162 40.25 49.00 15.27
CA GLU A 162 39.81 48.48 16.56
C GLU A 162 38.30 48.56 16.80
N GLY A 163 37.78 47.66 17.65
CA GLY A 163 36.71 48.04 18.57
C GLY A 163 35.57 47.04 18.75
N ALA A 164 35.37 46.68 20.01
CA ALA A 164 34.10 46.33 20.65
C ALA A 164 33.59 44.88 20.54
N ALA A 165 33.82 44.19 21.65
CA ALA A 165 33.09 43.03 22.13
C ALA A 165 31.56 43.17 22.00
N THR A 166 30.90 42.09 21.60
CA THR A 166 29.53 41.78 22.04
C THR A 166 29.43 40.27 22.23
N THR A 167 29.45 39.91 23.50
CA THR A 167 29.10 38.59 24.04
C THR A 167 27.61 38.34 23.87
N THR A 168 27.25 37.29 23.14
CA THR A 168 25.96 36.60 23.31
C THR A 168 26.21 35.10 23.32
N ALA A 169 26.39 34.57 24.53
CA ALA A 169 26.38 33.15 24.80
C ALA A 169 24.98 32.59 24.51
N ALA A 170 24.86 31.82 23.42
CA ALA A 170 23.70 30.98 23.18
C ALA A 170 23.91 29.64 23.89
N THR A 171 23.18 29.46 24.98
CA THR A 171 23.07 28.22 25.76
C THR A 171 22.58 27.07 24.87
N SER A 172 23.47 26.17 24.48
CA SER A 172 23.08 24.88 23.90
C SER A 172 22.76 23.90 25.02
N THR A 173 21.47 23.63 25.22
CA THR A 173 20.97 22.53 26.02
C THR A 173 21.42 21.19 25.42
N ALA A 174 22.37 20.55 26.09
CA ALA A 174 22.73 19.16 25.82
C ALA A 174 21.62 18.24 26.36
N ALA A 175 20.67 17.90 25.50
CA ALA A 175 19.78 16.77 25.75
C ALA A 175 20.51 15.47 25.36
N ALA A 176 20.64 14.58 26.34
CA ALA A 176 21.26 13.27 26.20
C ALA A 176 20.59 12.47 25.07
N ALA A 177 21.33 12.21 24.00
CA ALA A 177 20.92 11.28 22.95
C ALA A 177 21.25 9.85 23.40
N ALA A 178 20.19 9.07 23.65
CA ALA A 178 20.30 7.62 23.76
C ALA A 178 20.91 7.04 22.46
N PRO A 179 21.76 6.00 22.54
CA PRO A 179 22.36 5.40 21.36
C PRO A 179 21.28 4.64 20.57
N MET A 180 20.76 5.27 19.52
CA MET A 180 20.01 4.57 18.48
C MET A 180 20.99 3.67 17.74
N ASP A 181 20.78 2.35 17.85
CA ASP A 181 21.50 1.33 17.08
C ASP A 181 21.13 1.48 15.60
N LEU A 182 21.83 2.39 14.93
CA LEU A 182 21.75 2.59 13.50
C LEU A 182 22.82 1.70 12.90
N SER A 183 22.43 0.59 12.27
CA SER A 183 23.32 -0.18 11.41
C SER A 183 23.77 0.73 10.26
N ILE A 184 24.86 1.46 10.49
CA ILE A 184 25.40 2.47 9.60
C ILE A 184 25.85 1.75 8.32
N THR A 185 25.10 1.96 7.24
CA THR A 185 25.51 1.56 5.89
C THR A 185 26.94 2.09 5.66
N PRO A 186 27.85 1.34 5.02
CA PRO A 186 29.26 1.76 4.84
C PRO A 186 29.40 3.13 4.18
N ARG A 187 28.43 3.51 3.34
CA ARG A 187 28.29 4.84 2.76
C ARG A 187 28.08 5.95 3.82
N ALA A 188 27.24 5.71 4.82
CA ALA A 188 27.00 6.68 5.88
C ALA A 188 28.24 6.83 6.79
N ALA A 189 29.03 5.77 6.99
CA ALA A 189 30.27 5.83 7.76
C ALA A 189 31.31 6.76 7.11
N SER A 190 31.52 6.67 5.79
CA SER A 190 32.48 7.53 5.10
C SER A 190 32.05 9.01 5.13
N PHE A 191 30.76 9.31 5.00
CA PHE A 191 30.26 10.68 5.18
C PHE A 191 30.44 11.21 6.60
N VAL A 192 30.28 10.37 7.63
CA VAL A 192 30.54 10.75 9.02
C VAL A 192 32.01 11.15 9.22
N GLU A 193 32.95 10.49 8.55
CA GLU A 193 34.37 10.86 8.60
C GLU A 193 34.64 12.22 7.93
N VAL A 194 34.06 12.46 6.76
CA VAL A 194 34.17 13.76 6.08
C VAL A 194 33.62 14.87 6.99
N VAL A 195 32.43 14.68 7.58
CA VAL A 195 31.83 15.67 8.49
C VAL A 195 32.70 15.90 9.73
N LYS A 196 33.32 14.86 10.28
CA LYS A 196 34.29 15.00 11.38
C LYS A 196 35.51 15.85 10.97
N LYS A 197 36.03 15.66 9.76
CA LYS A 197 37.16 16.46 9.23
C LYS A 197 36.75 17.92 9.00
N ILE A 198 35.56 18.17 8.47
CA ILE A 198 35.01 19.53 8.31
C ILE A 198 34.88 20.21 9.67
N ASN A 199 34.30 19.53 10.67
CA ASN A 199 34.12 20.09 12.01
C ASN A 199 35.46 20.40 12.68
N ARG A 200 36.49 19.55 12.48
CA ARG A 200 37.85 19.84 12.95
C ARG A 200 38.47 21.04 12.24
N ALA A 201 38.33 21.14 10.92
CA ALA A 201 38.88 22.23 10.15
C ALA A 201 38.19 23.57 10.44
N MET A 202 36.87 23.55 10.68
CA MET A 202 36.11 24.70 11.15
C MET A 202 36.56 25.12 12.56
N ALA A 203 36.80 24.17 13.46
CA ALA A 203 37.33 24.46 14.79
C ALA A 203 38.76 25.00 14.78
N SER A 204 39.57 24.63 13.78
CA SER A 204 40.95 25.13 13.62
C SER A 204 41.06 26.37 12.73
N GLY A 205 39.97 26.85 12.13
CA GLY A 205 39.96 28.03 11.25
C GLY A 205 40.72 27.87 9.93
N ILE A 206 40.95 26.63 9.47
CA ILE A 206 41.69 26.34 8.23
C ILE A 206 40.67 26.11 7.10
N PRO A 207 40.85 26.69 5.90
CA PRO A 207 39.95 26.42 4.78
C PRO A 207 40.03 24.94 4.38
N TYR A 208 38.88 24.26 4.40
CA TYR A 208 38.76 22.84 4.07
C TYR A 208 37.86 22.64 2.86
N ASP A 209 38.41 22.00 1.83
CA ASP A 209 37.66 21.64 0.63
C ASP A 209 36.89 20.33 0.84
N ALA A 210 35.69 20.47 1.41
CA ALA A 210 34.78 19.36 1.67
C ALA A 210 34.34 18.62 0.40
N MET A 211 34.28 19.30 -0.74
CA MET A 211 33.76 18.72 -1.98
C MET A 211 34.73 17.68 -2.56
N LYS A 212 36.04 17.92 -2.44
CA LYS A 212 37.06 16.98 -2.90
C LYS A 212 37.07 15.68 -2.08
N ASP A 213 36.88 15.77 -0.76
CA ASP A 213 36.87 14.60 0.14
C ASP A 213 35.56 13.80 0.01
N VAL A 214 34.42 14.47 -0.24
CA VAL A 214 33.15 13.80 -0.59
C VAL A 214 33.25 13.07 -1.93
N LEU A 215 33.87 13.69 -2.94
CA LEU A 215 34.07 13.06 -4.24
C LEU A 215 34.96 11.83 -4.12
N GLY A 216 36.09 11.94 -3.41
CA GLY A 216 36.98 10.81 -3.14
C GLY A 216 36.31 9.69 -2.34
N ALA A 217 35.47 10.02 -1.34
CA ALA A 217 34.69 9.03 -0.60
C ALA A 217 33.63 8.32 -1.46
N ASN A 218 33.11 9.00 -2.49
CA ASN A 218 32.15 8.43 -3.43
C ASN A 218 32.84 7.56 -4.49
N GLU A 219 34.03 7.96 -4.95
CA GLU A 219 34.88 7.17 -5.87
C GLU A 219 35.43 5.91 -5.20
N ALA A 220 35.88 6.00 -3.94
CA ALA A 220 36.35 4.85 -3.17
C ALA A 220 35.27 3.80 -2.93
N LEU A 221 33.99 4.20 -2.93
CA LEU A 221 32.84 3.30 -2.80
C LEU A 221 32.31 2.82 -4.16
N GLY A 222 32.40 3.66 -5.21
CA GLY A 222 32.00 3.33 -6.58
C GLY A 222 33.00 2.45 -7.34
N GLY A 223 34.27 2.45 -6.93
CA GLY A 223 35.32 1.59 -7.49
C GLY A 223 35.28 0.13 -7.02
N GLY A 224 34.41 -0.22 -6.07
CA GLY A 224 34.23 -1.59 -5.57
C GLY A 224 33.17 -2.41 -6.32
N GLY A 225 32.62 -1.89 -7.42
CA GLY A 225 31.50 -2.49 -8.15
C GLY A 225 31.86 -3.27 -9.43
N ASP A 226 33.13 -3.40 -9.79
CA ASP A 226 33.57 -4.14 -10.98
C ASP A 226 34.56 -5.26 -10.59
N GLY A 227 34.03 -6.41 -10.16
CA GLY A 227 34.86 -7.55 -9.77
C GLY A 227 34.22 -8.58 -8.85
N ALA A 228 33.00 -9.04 -9.14
CA ALA A 228 32.46 -10.28 -8.55
C ALA A 228 31.50 -10.93 -9.55
N GLY A 229 32.07 -11.59 -10.57
CA GLY A 229 31.30 -12.21 -11.63
C GLY A 229 32.16 -12.93 -12.67
N VAL A 230 33.14 -13.74 -12.25
CA VAL A 230 33.59 -15.00 -12.88
C VAL A 230 34.09 -15.92 -11.77
#